data_AF-A0A534YXW8-F1
#
_entry.id   AF-A0A534YXW8-F1
#
_cell.length_a   1.000
_cell.length_b   1.000
_cell.length_c   1.000
_cell.angle_alpha   90.00
_cell.angle_beta   90.00
_cell.angle_gamma   90.00
#
_symmetry.space_group_name_H-M   'P 1'
#
loop_
_entity.id
_entity.type
_entity.pdbx_description
1 polymer ?
#
loop_
_entity_poly.entity_id
_entity_poly.type
_entity_poly.pdbx_seq_one_letter_code
_entity_poly.pdbx_strand_id
1 'polypeptide(L)'
;MASRSTLWASVGLVFAASALVLCLLYVRLPVLPDGDSYYHLAVARAYAERGLFHRLEWARLSIMYDGFGDKELLFHVLLVPFAVLSDPTTGGFIALALLGALVAAALAHGAVAAIGRWGIAIPLLVFGASADFMLRMIRLRPETLSLLLILIAIPLASRRRTVWLGVVAWLYTLTYTAFEAFLGLCVLFFIYDVWVEQRADWRMILYPAIGVALGLLLHPHFPANVRVWVVQNLSFYLGNETLPSPENASRTTRDTLVLNLGWWAGLLVLWRSRVPVAPPSEDRRLRDFTLLATAAFALLYVLVYRFITYLVPLATLALLRAMQAAGEAPGRYARLPWRGRVPFAPAFVLCLISAVPLSAYGLGRMQAVLRSWRPDMRADWEAFARALPEGARVAAPWAATEAFVFWAPHAAYLDVLDPIFIAAKDPATYRLYLDLFEGRVADIPLVAATRFDSDYYADDGQYPFARARLAADPRAVPLHDGITYLYRFLEDHNQDFLLDWKVLPGGAPLPPPLELVADPGLPSYPRGAGRERALEGYVDGRRLGEAAACVAFARLEEVDRPTTLALEVSPYGTAQVFVDDRLAAAILSPRAGVLGRGVIVTLALDPGRHRLTIHTCPAEGQLGFYALIRSREAP
;
A
#
# COMPACT_ATOMS: atom_id res chain seq x y z
N MET A 1 45.47 -9.07 11.97
CA MET A 1 44.30 -8.22 12.27
C MET A 1 44.58 -6.81 11.76
N ALA A 2 43.63 -6.17 11.08
CA ALA A 2 43.76 -4.77 10.70
C ALA A 2 43.81 -3.89 11.96
N SER A 3 44.62 -2.83 11.96
CA SER A 3 44.57 -1.83 13.03
C SER A 3 43.15 -1.23 13.11
N ARG A 4 42.71 -0.79 14.29
CA ARG A 4 41.40 -0.13 14.42
C ARG A 4 41.25 1.05 13.44
N SER A 5 42.32 1.80 13.18
CA SER A 5 42.32 2.88 12.20
C SER A 5 42.06 2.41 10.76
N THR A 6 42.70 1.31 10.34
CA THR A 6 42.52 0.75 8.98
C THR A 6 41.15 0.10 8.77
N LEU A 7 40.53 -0.46 9.82
CA LEU A 7 39.15 -0.90 9.79
C LEU A 7 38.19 0.26 9.52
N TRP A 8 38.24 1.31 10.33
CA TRP A 8 37.32 2.46 10.19
C TRP A 8 37.51 3.19 8.87
N ALA A 9 38.75 3.34 8.39
CA ALA A 9 39.02 3.88 7.06
C ALA A 9 38.39 3.03 5.95
N SER A 10 38.49 1.71 6.04
CA SER A 10 37.89 0.79 5.07
C SER A 10 36.35 0.86 5.08
N VAL A 11 35.75 0.92 6.26
CA VAL A 11 34.29 1.05 6.44
C VAL A 11 33.79 2.40 5.93
N GLY A 12 34.53 3.49 6.21
CA GLY A 12 34.24 4.83 5.68
C GLY A 12 34.31 4.88 4.16
N LEU A 13 35.29 4.19 3.56
CA LEU A 13 35.38 4.05 2.11
C LEU A 13 34.19 3.27 1.53
N VAL A 14 33.77 2.16 2.17
CA VAL A 14 32.57 1.42 1.76
C VAL A 14 31.34 2.32 1.82
N PHE A 15 31.16 3.07 2.91
CA PHE A 15 30.06 4.01 3.04
C PHE A 15 30.05 5.03 1.89
N ALA A 16 31.16 5.73 1.65
CA ALA A 16 31.24 6.76 0.62
C ALA A 16 31.02 6.18 -0.80
N ALA A 17 31.64 5.03 -1.09
CA ALA A 17 31.49 4.36 -2.38
C ALA A 17 30.05 3.86 -2.59
N SER A 18 29.44 3.22 -1.59
CA SER A 18 28.05 2.77 -1.66
C SER A 18 27.08 3.94 -1.78
N ALA A 19 27.27 5.03 -1.03
CA ALA A 19 26.42 6.21 -1.13
C ALA A 19 26.48 6.82 -2.53
N LEU A 20 27.67 6.95 -3.10
CA LEU A 20 27.85 7.45 -4.48
C LEU A 20 27.18 6.53 -5.50
N VAL A 21 27.47 5.22 -5.46
CA VAL A 21 26.92 4.26 -6.42
C VAL A 21 25.38 4.19 -6.33
N LEU A 22 24.84 4.09 -5.12
CA LEU A 22 23.39 4.05 -4.92
C LEU A 22 22.72 5.35 -5.36
N CYS A 23 23.31 6.51 -5.05
CA CYS A 23 22.79 7.80 -5.52
C CYS A 23 22.78 7.88 -7.05
N LEU A 24 23.87 7.48 -7.70
CA LEU A 24 23.96 7.43 -9.17
C LEU A 24 22.95 6.47 -9.80
N LEU A 25 22.60 5.37 -9.11
CA LEU A 25 21.58 4.43 -9.56
C LEU A 25 20.16 4.98 -9.35
N TYR A 26 19.87 5.53 -8.17
CA TYR A 26 18.54 5.98 -7.80
C TYR A 26 18.10 7.24 -8.55
N VAL A 27 19.02 8.17 -8.83
CA VAL A 27 18.73 9.36 -9.65
C VAL A 27 18.35 9.00 -11.10
N ARG A 28 18.66 7.77 -11.55
CA ARG A 28 18.23 7.27 -12.87
C ARG A 28 16.83 6.64 -12.84
N LEU A 29 16.26 6.41 -11.67
CA LEU A 29 14.89 5.94 -11.56
C LEU A 29 13.93 7.08 -11.89
N PRO A 30 12.82 6.78 -12.61
CA PRO A 30 11.88 7.83 -13.00
C PRO A 30 11.16 8.46 -11.79
N VAL A 31 10.86 7.63 -10.80
CA VAL A 31 10.16 7.95 -9.55
C VAL A 31 10.63 6.97 -8.46
N LEU A 32 10.33 7.27 -7.19
CA LEU A 32 10.55 6.32 -6.10
C LEU A 32 9.66 5.08 -6.32
N PRO A 33 10.19 3.87 -6.15
CA PRO A 33 9.52 2.66 -6.62
C PRO A 33 8.51 2.09 -5.59
N ASP A 34 7.72 2.94 -4.93
CA ASP A 34 6.55 2.59 -4.11
C ASP A 34 5.82 3.86 -3.60
N GLY A 35 4.56 3.70 -3.17
CA GLY A 35 3.73 4.78 -2.62
C GLY A 35 4.16 5.22 -1.21
N ASP A 36 4.33 4.29 -0.25
CA ASP A 36 4.75 4.61 1.13
C ASP A 36 5.95 5.56 1.21
N SER A 37 6.95 5.41 0.33
CA SER A 37 8.08 6.34 0.22
C SER A 37 7.63 7.81 0.10
N TYR A 38 6.60 8.09 -0.69
CA TYR A 38 6.03 9.42 -0.86
C TYR A 38 5.28 9.89 0.39
N TYR A 39 4.53 9.01 1.04
CA TYR A 39 3.89 9.32 2.32
C TYR A 39 4.92 9.74 3.38
N HIS A 40 6.02 8.99 3.53
CA HIS A 40 7.06 9.32 4.50
C HIS A 40 7.71 10.68 4.23
N LEU A 41 7.96 11.00 2.96
CA LEU A 41 8.47 12.30 2.57
C LEU A 41 7.44 13.42 2.77
N ALA A 42 6.15 13.15 2.55
CA ALA A 42 5.08 14.12 2.78
C ALA A 42 4.95 14.48 4.26
N VAL A 43 4.98 13.48 5.16
CA VAL A 43 4.97 13.72 6.61
C VAL A 43 6.23 14.46 7.05
N ALA A 44 7.41 14.05 6.55
CA ALA A 44 8.65 14.74 6.86
C ALA A 44 8.65 16.21 6.40
N ARG A 45 8.12 16.50 5.20
CA ARG A 45 7.94 17.87 4.71
C ARG A 45 6.97 18.65 5.60
N ALA A 46 5.84 18.06 5.96
CA ALA A 46 4.88 18.68 6.86
C ALA A 46 5.48 18.96 8.25
N TYR A 47 6.32 18.08 8.80
CA TYR A 47 7.05 18.37 10.04
C TYR A 47 8.01 19.54 9.92
N ALA A 48 8.63 19.73 8.76
CA ALA A 48 9.47 20.89 8.52
C ALA A 48 8.67 22.20 8.45
N GLU A 49 7.48 22.16 7.83
CA GLU A 49 6.66 23.34 7.56
C GLU A 49 5.84 23.80 8.77
N ARG A 50 5.19 22.86 9.49
CA ARG A 50 4.24 23.16 10.57
C ARG A 50 4.63 22.58 11.93
N GLY A 51 5.79 21.92 12.03
CA GLY A 51 6.20 21.20 13.23
C GLY A 51 5.41 19.91 13.46
N LEU A 52 5.52 19.35 14.66
CA LEU A 52 4.77 18.15 15.04
C LEU A 52 3.27 18.45 15.09
N PHE A 53 2.48 17.64 14.39
CA PHE A 53 1.02 17.77 14.33
C PHE A 53 0.34 16.49 14.83
N HIS A 54 -0.82 16.63 15.47
CA HIS A 54 -1.55 15.50 16.06
C HIS A 54 -2.71 15.01 15.20
N ARG A 55 -3.12 15.79 14.20
CA ARG A 55 -4.21 15.48 13.29
C ARG A 55 -3.69 15.19 11.88
N LEU A 56 -3.99 14.01 11.34
CA LEU A 56 -3.63 13.64 9.96
C LEU A 56 -4.79 13.93 9.02
N GLU A 57 -4.82 15.13 8.43
CA GLU A 57 -5.95 15.55 7.57
C GLU A 57 -6.11 14.72 6.29
N TRP A 58 -5.05 14.03 5.89
CA TRP A 58 -5.04 13.12 4.76
C TRP A 58 -5.73 11.77 5.03
N ALA A 59 -6.24 11.54 6.24
CA ALA A 59 -6.84 10.27 6.64
C ALA A 59 -8.21 10.44 7.33
N ARG A 60 -9.14 11.19 6.72
CA ARG A 60 -10.42 11.60 7.35
C ARG A 60 -11.26 10.46 7.94
N LEU A 61 -11.24 9.28 7.32
CA LEU A 61 -12.00 8.11 7.77
C LEU A 61 -11.24 7.23 8.76
N SER A 62 -9.94 7.48 8.97
CA SER A 62 -9.06 6.66 9.80
C SER A 62 -9.10 7.05 11.28
N ILE A 63 -8.73 6.11 12.17
CA ILE A 63 -8.40 6.43 13.57
C ILE A 63 -7.21 7.40 13.70
N MET A 64 -6.41 7.53 12.63
CA MET A 64 -5.26 8.45 12.56
C MET A 64 -5.69 9.90 12.29
N TYR A 65 -6.97 10.16 11.95
CA TYR A 65 -7.45 11.53 11.74
C TYR A 65 -7.24 12.40 12.99
N ASP A 66 -7.94 12.11 14.09
CA ASP A 66 -7.85 12.93 15.32
C ASP A 66 -6.68 12.55 16.24
N GLY A 67 -6.03 11.43 15.97
CA GLY A 67 -4.88 10.97 16.73
C GLY A 67 -3.91 10.28 15.80
N PHE A 68 -3.11 11.09 15.07
CA PHE A 68 -2.16 10.64 14.06
C PHE A 68 -1.34 9.46 14.54
N GLY A 69 -0.85 9.53 15.78
CA GLY A 69 -0.17 8.41 16.42
C GLY A 69 1.00 7.94 15.57
N ASP A 70 1.82 8.87 15.10
CA ASP A 70 2.90 8.62 14.14
C ASP A 70 3.73 7.42 14.57
N LYS A 71 3.58 6.31 13.86
CA LYS A 71 4.22 5.04 14.17
C LYS A 71 5.70 5.01 13.79
N GLU A 72 6.19 6.02 13.08
CA GLU A 72 7.51 6.11 12.47
C GLU A 72 8.14 7.50 12.70
N LEU A 73 7.85 8.13 13.84
CA LEU A 73 8.26 9.49 14.19
C LEU A 73 9.74 9.80 13.90
N LEU A 74 10.66 9.01 14.43
CA LEU A 74 12.09 9.25 14.25
C LEU A 74 12.50 9.05 12.78
N PHE A 75 11.85 8.14 12.05
CA PHE A 75 12.10 8.01 10.62
C PHE A 75 11.69 9.28 9.87
N HIS A 76 10.49 9.82 10.12
CA HIS A 76 10.06 11.08 9.50
C HIS A 76 10.96 12.25 9.87
N VAL A 77 11.36 12.37 11.15
CA VAL A 77 12.30 13.42 11.62
C VAL A 77 13.65 13.32 10.91
N LEU A 78 14.19 12.10 10.70
CA LEU A 78 15.45 11.90 9.98
C LEU A 78 15.35 12.24 8.50
N LEU A 79 14.15 12.20 7.91
CA LEU A 79 13.90 12.57 6.52
C LEU A 79 13.72 14.08 6.31
N VAL A 80 13.42 14.85 7.35
CA VAL A 80 13.20 16.32 7.27
C VAL A 80 14.27 17.05 6.44
N PRO A 81 15.60 16.86 6.67
CA PRO A 81 16.62 17.59 5.91
C PRO A 81 16.60 17.32 4.41
N PHE A 82 16.04 16.19 3.99
CA PHE A 82 15.94 15.79 2.59
C PHE A 82 14.61 16.20 1.97
N ALA A 83 13.53 16.19 2.77
CA ALA A 83 12.18 16.56 2.33
C ALA A 83 12.02 18.06 2.04
N VAL A 84 12.93 18.91 2.58
CA VAL A 84 12.96 20.37 2.36
C VAL A 84 13.86 20.82 1.21
N LEU A 85 14.53 19.89 0.52
CA LEU A 85 15.31 20.24 -0.67
C LEU A 85 14.40 20.74 -1.80
N SER A 86 14.96 21.52 -2.73
CA SER A 86 14.19 22.14 -3.83
C SER A 86 13.43 21.13 -4.69
N ASP A 87 13.99 19.93 -4.88
CA ASP A 87 13.25 18.77 -5.38
C ASP A 87 13.21 17.69 -4.29
N PRO A 88 12.11 17.59 -3.54
CA PRO A 88 11.99 16.62 -2.45
C PRO A 88 12.10 15.16 -2.91
N THR A 89 11.77 14.87 -4.18
CA THR A 89 11.96 13.52 -4.75
C THR A 89 13.45 13.17 -4.86
N THR A 90 14.26 14.11 -5.35
CA THR A 90 15.73 13.99 -5.33
C THR A 90 16.25 13.84 -3.90
N GLY A 91 15.69 14.58 -2.94
CA GLY A 91 16.00 14.38 -1.52
C GLY A 91 15.71 12.97 -1.02
N GLY A 92 14.57 12.40 -1.41
CA GLY A 92 14.23 11.00 -1.12
C GLY A 92 15.26 10.01 -1.65
N PHE A 93 15.73 10.17 -2.90
CA PHE A 93 16.79 9.32 -3.46
C PHE A 93 18.12 9.44 -2.70
N ILE A 94 18.49 10.64 -2.28
CA ILE A 94 19.70 10.87 -1.47
C ILE A 94 19.56 10.18 -0.11
N ALA A 95 18.43 10.37 0.58
CA ALA A 95 18.16 9.73 1.86
C ALA A 95 18.23 8.21 1.75
N LEU A 96 17.60 7.63 0.72
CA LEU A 96 17.64 6.21 0.43
C LEU A 96 19.07 5.70 0.20
N ALA A 97 19.86 6.41 -0.61
CA ALA A 97 21.25 6.06 -0.88
C ALA A 97 22.11 6.08 0.40
N LEU A 98 21.93 7.08 1.26
CA LEU A 98 22.66 7.20 2.53
C LEU A 98 22.27 6.09 3.51
N LEU A 99 20.98 5.79 3.64
CA LEU A 99 20.49 4.69 4.48
C LEU A 99 21.00 3.33 3.98
N GLY A 100 20.95 3.07 2.67
CA GLY A 100 21.54 1.88 2.06
C GLY A 100 23.06 1.79 2.29
N ALA A 101 23.76 2.91 2.19
CA ALA A 101 25.19 2.99 2.47
C ALA A 101 25.53 2.72 3.95
N LEU A 102 24.70 3.16 4.89
CA LEU A 102 24.86 2.83 6.32
C LEU A 102 24.71 1.33 6.57
N VAL A 103 23.73 0.69 5.94
CA VAL A 103 23.57 -0.79 6.00
C VAL A 103 24.80 -1.49 5.40
N ALA A 104 25.26 -1.04 4.23
CA ALA A 104 26.48 -1.57 3.60
C ALA A 104 27.71 -1.41 4.49
N ALA A 105 27.88 -0.26 5.14
CA ALA A 105 28.97 0.01 6.08
C ALA A 105 28.90 -0.88 7.33
N ALA A 106 27.70 -1.07 7.89
CA ALA A 106 27.49 -1.97 9.03
C ALA A 106 27.82 -3.44 8.68
N LEU A 107 27.43 -3.88 7.48
CA LEU A 107 27.76 -5.21 6.96
C LEU A 107 29.27 -5.35 6.74
N ALA A 108 29.92 -4.37 6.10
CA ALA A 108 31.37 -4.37 5.90
C ALA A 108 32.12 -4.38 7.22
N HIS A 109 31.69 -3.60 8.22
CA HIS A 109 32.30 -3.60 9.55
C HIS A 109 32.24 -5.01 10.18
N GLY A 110 31.05 -5.64 10.18
CA GLY A 110 30.87 -7.00 10.69
C GLY A 110 31.67 -8.05 9.91
N ALA A 111 31.72 -7.93 8.58
CA ALA A 111 32.40 -8.85 7.71
C ALA A 111 33.93 -8.72 7.76
N VAL A 112 34.47 -7.50 7.80
CA VAL A 112 35.92 -7.28 7.92
C VAL A 112 36.44 -7.76 9.27
N ALA A 113 35.66 -7.58 10.33
CA ALA A 113 35.97 -8.17 11.62
C ALA A 113 36.00 -9.71 11.58
N ALA A 114 35.16 -10.34 10.75
CA ALA A 114 35.06 -11.79 10.63
C ALA A 114 36.13 -12.43 9.73
N ILE A 115 36.33 -11.88 8.53
CA ILE A 115 37.13 -12.50 7.46
C ILE A 115 38.23 -11.60 6.88
N GLY A 116 38.53 -10.47 7.55
CA GLY A 116 39.58 -9.54 7.13
C GLY A 116 39.21 -8.74 5.87
N ARG A 117 40.18 -8.39 5.03
CA ARG A 117 40.00 -7.47 3.88
C ARG A 117 38.91 -7.91 2.90
N TRP A 118 38.66 -9.21 2.77
CA TRP A 118 37.60 -9.75 1.91
C TRP A 118 36.20 -9.33 2.36
N GLY A 119 36.04 -8.93 3.63
CA GLY A 119 34.80 -8.40 4.19
C GLY A 119 34.30 -7.15 3.49
N ILE A 120 35.18 -6.37 2.84
CA ILE A 120 34.82 -5.17 2.07
C ILE A 120 33.91 -5.51 0.88
N ALA A 121 34.03 -6.72 0.32
CA ALA A 121 33.23 -7.16 -0.82
C ALA A 121 31.85 -7.72 -0.43
N ILE A 122 31.58 -7.93 0.87
CA ILE A 122 30.33 -8.57 1.33
C ILE A 122 29.08 -7.73 1.07
N PRO A 123 29.10 -6.39 1.22
CA PRO A 123 27.95 -5.58 0.80
C PRO A 123 27.60 -5.77 -0.68
N LEU A 124 28.58 -6.00 -1.56
CA LEU A 124 28.32 -6.29 -2.98
C LEU A 124 27.59 -7.62 -3.16
N LEU A 125 27.88 -8.63 -2.34
CA LEU A 125 27.13 -9.89 -2.37
C LEU A 125 25.69 -9.69 -1.88
N VAL A 126 25.51 -8.96 -0.78
CA VAL A 126 24.18 -8.78 -0.17
C VAL A 126 23.27 -7.92 -1.07
N PHE A 127 23.74 -6.75 -1.49
CA PHE A 127 22.98 -5.85 -2.36
C PHE A 127 22.96 -6.35 -3.81
N GLY A 128 24.10 -6.76 -4.34
CA GLY A 128 24.23 -7.06 -5.78
C GLY A 128 23.77 -8.45 -6.18
N ALA A 129 23.69 -9.42 -5.26
CA ALA A 129 23.43 -10.82 -5.61
C ALA A 129 22.07 -11.38 -5.14
N SER A 130 21.33 -10.64 -4.30
CA SER A 130 19.95 -10.97 -3.91
C SER A 130 19.01 -9.93 -4.50
N ALA A 131 18.31 -10.31 -5.58
CA ALA A 131 17.32 -9.43 -6.20
C ALA A 131 16.14 -9.19 -5.23
N ASP A 132 15.72 -10.22 -4.47
CA ASP A 132 14.60 -10.12 -3.54
C ASP A 132 14.88 -9.10 -2.41
N PHE A 133 16.09 -9.13 -1.83
CA PHE A 133 16.54 -8.13 -0.87
C PHE A 133 16.66 -6.74 -1.50
N MET A 134 17.31 -6.64 -2.67
CA MET A 134 17.50 -5.37 -3.37
C MET A 134 16.15 -4.68 -3.64
N LEU A 135 15.15 -5.40 -4.15
CA LEU A 135 13.82 -4.84 -4.44
C LEU A 135 13.10 -4.29 -3.19
N ARG A 136 13.45 -4.75 -1.98
CA ARG A 136 12.97 -4.11 -0.75
C ARG A 136 13.81 -2.89 -0.36
N MET A 137 15.13 -2.97 -0.54
CA MET A 137 16.06 -1.90 -0.19
C MET A 137 16.03 -0.69 -1.13
N ILE A 138 15.39 -0.79 -2.30
CA ILE A 138 15.16 0.36 -3.20
C ILE A 138 13.97 1.23 -2.77
N ARG A 139 13.29 0.91 -1.66
CA ARG A 139 12.14 1.66 -1.15
C ARG A 139 12.54 2.45 0.10
N LEU A 140 12.16 3.71 0.17
CA LEU A 140 12.46 4.60 1.29
C LEU A 140 11.50 4.34 2.45
N ARG A 141 11.74 3.22 3.13
CA ARG A 141 10.89 2.75 4.23
C ARG A 141 11.66 2.50 5.53
N PRO A 142 10.99 2.52 6.69
CA PRO A 142 11.65 2.40 8.00
C PRO A 142 12.26 1.02 8.26
N GLU A 143 11.91 -0.03 7.50
CA GLU A 143 12.56 -1.34 7.61
C GLU A 143 14.08 -1.29 7.40
N THR A 144 14.57 -0.30 6.64
CA THR A 144 16.01 -0.10 6.42
C THR A 144 16.73 0.31 7.70
N LEU A 145 16.14 1.22 8.49
CA LEU A 145 16.70 1.60 9.78
C LEU A 145 16.51 0.50 10.83
N SER A 146 15.37 -0.19 10.80
CA SER A 146 15.15 -1.39 11.62
C SER A 146 16.28 -2.41 11.43
N LEU A 147 16.65 -2.71 10.18
CA LEU A 147 17.77 -3.59 9.87
C LEU A 147 19.09 -3.07 10.45
N LEU A 148 19.39 -1.78 10.26
CA LEU A 148 20.60 -1.16 10.82
C LEU A 148 20.66 -1.31 12.35
N LEU A 149 19.56 -1.04 13.04
CA LEU A 149 19.47 -1.16 14.49
C LEU A 149 19.61 -2.62 14.97
N ILE A 150 19.07 -3.59 14.24
CA ILE A 150 19.27 -5.02 14.53
C ILE A 150 20.75 -5.42 14.34
N LEU A 151 21.41 -4.95 13.27
CA LEU A 151 22.83 -5.20 13.04
C LEU A 151 23.72 -4.62 14.16
N ILE A 152 23.30 -3.53 14.79
CA ILE A 152 23.94 -2.92 15.96
C ILE A 152 23.59 -3.67 17.25
N ALA A 153 22.34 -4.12 17.41
CA ALA A 153 21.85 -4.77 18.62
C ALA A 153 22.54 -6.11 18.89
N ILE A 154 22.71 -6.96 17.88
CA ILE A 154 23.35 -8.28 18.01
C ILE A 154 24.73 -8.20 18.70
N PRO A 155 25.70 -7.38 18.22
CA PRO A 155 27.00 -7.25 18.85
C PRO A 155 27.00 -6.52 20.20
N LEU A 156 25.96 -5.74 20.53
CA LEU A 156 25.78 -5.18 21.88
C LEU A 156 25.29 -6.25 22.85
N ALA A 157 24.28 -7.02 22.44
CA ALA A 157 23.70 -8.12 23.21
C ALA A 157 24.75 -9.21 23.49
N SER A 158 25.53 -9.62 22.47
CA SER A 158 26.58 -10.64 22.65
C SER A 158 27.67 -10.20 23.63
N ARG A 159 27.86 -8.89 23.82
CA ARG A 159 28.82 -8.30 24.78
C ARG A 159 28.17 -7.85 26.09
N ARG A 160 26.90 -8.19 26.33
CA ARG A 160 26.12 -7.79 27.52
C ARG A 160 26.05 -6.28 27.75
N ARG A 161 26.13 -5.47 26.68
CA ARG A 161 25.96 -4.01 26.75
C ARG A 161 24.48 -3.66 26.80
N THR A 162 23.79 -4.14 27.83
CA THR A 162 22.32 -4.15 27.93
C THR A 162 21.70 -2.76 28.04
N VAL A 163 22.37 -1.81 28.69
CA VAL A 163 21.93 -0.40 28.71
C VAL A 163 21.86 0.17 27.29
N TRP A 164 22.90 -0.04 26.48
CA TRP A 164 22.91 0.38 25.08
C TRP A 164 21.89 -0.38 24.23
N LEU A 165 21.61 -1.64 24.57
CA LEU A 165 20.51 -2.38 23.94
C LEU A 165 19.15 -1.75 24.26
N GLY A 166 18.95 -1.22 25.47
CA GLY A 166 17.79 -0.40 25.84
C GLY A 166 17.70 0.89 25.04
N VAL A 167 18.82 1.60 24.83
CA VAL A 167 18.86 2.79 23.95
C VAL A 167 18.49 2.43 22.51
N VAL A 168 19.00 1.32 21.99
CA VAL A 168 18.63 0.83 20.65
C VAL A 168 17.15 0.48 20.58
N ALA A 169 16.59 -0.19 21.60
CA ALA A 169 15.16 -0.50 21.64
C ALA A 169 14.29 0.77 21.66
N TRP A 170 14.72 1.80 22.40
CA TRP A 170 14.07 3.11 22.42
C TRP A 170 14.06 3.75 21.02
N LEU A 171 15.22 3.84 20.37
CA LEU A 171 15.32 4.38 19.01
C LEU A 171 14.54 3.54 17.99
N TYR A 172 14.55 2.22 18.14
CA TYR A 172 13.81 1.29 17.28
C TYR A 172 12.31 1.57 17.34
N THR A 173 11.77 1.72 18.55
CA THR A 173 10.35 2.01 18.80
C THR A 173 9.91 3.32 18.17
N LEU A 174 10.77 4.35 18.19
CA LEU A 174 10.47 5.62 17.53
C LEU A 174 10.61 5.56 16.01
N THR A 175 11.34 4.59 15.47
CA THR A 175 11.64 4.50 14.04
C THR A 175 10.68 3.58 13.29
N TYR A 176 10.30 2.46 13.90
CA TYR A 176 9.56 1.42 13.22
C TYR A 176 8.56 0.73 14.16
N THR A 177 7.33 0.60 13.66
CA THR A 177 6.18 0.11 14.44
C THR A 177 6.35 -1.31 14.98
N ALA A 178 7.07 -2.20 14.27
CA ALA A 178 7.18 -3.62 14.64
C ALA A 178 8.26 -3.90 15.71
N PHE A 179 8.30 -3.09 16.78
CA PHE A 179 9.28 -3.22 17.86
C PHE A 179 9.11 -4.52 18.66
N GLU A 180 7.95 -5.17 18.62
CA GLU A 180 7.71 -6.47 19.23
C GLU A 180 8.62 -7.56 18.64
N ALA A 181 8.98 -7.47 17.36
CA ALA A 181 9.95 -8.38 16.75
C ALA A 181 11.35 -8.20 17.36
N PHE A 182 11.74 -6.95 17.65
CA PHE A 182 13.00 -6.64 18.33
C PHE A 182 13.01 -7.16 19.78
N LEU A 183 11.92 -6.98 20.52
CA LEU A 183 11.78 -7.54 21.87
C LEU A 183 11.81 -9.07 21.86
N GLY A 184 11.10 -9.70 20.92
CA GLY A 184 11.14 -11.15 20.71
C GLY A 184 12.56 -11.65 20.49
N LEU A 185 13.36 -10.94 19.70
CA LEU A 185 14.77 -11.26 19.51
C LEU A 185 15.59 -11.16 20.81
N CYS A 186 15.35 -10.13 21.63
CA CYS A 186 16.01 -9.98 22.94
C CYS A 186 15.63 -11.11 23.90
N VAL A 187 14.37 -11.55 23.88
CA VAL A 187 13.91 -12.73 24.64
C VAL A 187 14.62 -13.99 24.17
N LEU A 188 14.78 -14.20 22.86
CA LEU A 188 15.54 -15.34 22.33
C LEU A 188 17.00 -15.33 22.80
N PHE A 189 17.66 -14.17 22.83
CA PHE A 189 19.01 -14.03 23.39
C PHE A 189 19.07 -14.35 24.88
N PHE A 190 18.07 -13.92 25.64
CA PHE A 190 17.96 -14.28 27.06
C PHE A 190 17.76 -15.78 27.25
N ILE A 191 16.89 -16.43 26.46
CA ILE A 191 16.69 -17.89 26.52
C ILE A 191 18.00 -18.62 26.23
N TYR A 192 18.76 -18.17 25.23
CA TYR A 192 20.10 -18.70 24.96
C TYR A 192 21.02 -18.55 26.18
N ASP A 193 21.06 -17.38 26.83
CA ASP A 193 21.89 -17.17 28.02
C ASP A 193 21.51 -18.10 29.17
N VAL A 194 20.22 -18.39 29.36
CA VAL A 194 19.76 -19.33 30.40
C VAL A 194 20.12 -20.77 30.03
N TRP A 195 19.89 -21.20 28.79
CA TRP A 195 20.02 -22.61 28.40
C TRP A 195 21.45 -23.01 28.01
N VAL A 196 22.20 -22.13 27.38
CA VAL A 196 23.55 -22.41 26.89
C VAL A 196 24.61 -21.88 27.84
N GLU A 197 24.47 -20.61 28.27
CA GLU A 197 25.44 -19.98 29.19
C GLU A 197 25.14 -20.28 30.66
N GLN A 198 24.02 -20.96 30.95
CA GLN A 198 23.56 -21.29 32.32
C GLN A 198 23.51 -20.07 33.24
N ARG A 199 23.16 -18.90 32.68
CA ARG A 199 23.18 -17.60 33.35
C ARG A 199 21.95 -16.78 33.00
N ALA A 200 21.10 -16.49 33.98
CA ALA A 200 19.92 -15.65 33.81
C ALA A 200 20.26 -14.14 33.89
N ASP A 201 20.71 -13.56 32.79
CA ASP A 201 20.95 -12.12 32.69
C ASP A 201 19.68 -11.36 32.27
N TRP A 202 18.76 -11.21 33.21
CA TRP A 202 17.45 -10.56 33.02
C TRP A 202 17.54 -9.13 32.49
N ARG A 203 18.72 -8.48 32.60
CA ARG A 203 19.00 -7.16 32.01
C ARG A 203 18.87 -7.17 30.49
N MET A 204 19.02 -8.33 29.84
CA MET A 204 18.81 -8.52 28.40
C MET A 204 17.35 -8.28 27.98
N ILE A 205 16.39 -8.41 28.91
CA ILE A 205 14.96 -8.15 28.67
C ILE A 205 14.57 -6.81 29.30
N LEU A 206 15.00 -6.53 30.54
CA LEU A 206 14.58 -5.32 31.25
C LEU A 206 14.94 -4.05 30.47
N TYR A 207 16.20 -3.87 30.07
CA TYR A 207 16.60 -2.61 29.44
C TYR A 207 15.93 -2.38 28.08
N PRO A 208 15.80 -3.39 27.19
CA PRO A 208 14.97 -3.26 26.00
C PRO A 208 13.50 -2.92 26.31
N ALA A 209 12.89 -3.57 27.29
CA ALA A 209 11.51 -3.28 27.70
C ALA A 209 11.35 -1.84 28.21
N ILE A 210 12.31 -1.34 29.01
CA ILE A 210 12.36 0.07 29.43
C ILE A 210 12.52 0.98 28.21
N GLY A 211 13.40 0.65 27.27
CA GLY A 211 13.60 1.43 26.06
C GLY A 211 12.33 1.56 25.22
N VAL A 212 11.61 0.45 25.02
CA VAL A 212 10.30 0.44 24.36
C VAL A 212 9.29 1.27 25.15
N ALA A 213 9.20 1.09 26.46
CA ALA A 213 8.30 1.88 27.31
C ALA A 213 8.59 3.39 27.20
N LEU A 214 9.86 3.80 27.21
CA LEU A 214 10.23 5.20 26.96
C LEU A 214 9.84 5.66 25.56
N GLY A 215 9.99 4.82 24.54
CA GLY A 215 9.61 5.14 23.16
C GLY A 215 8.11 5.33 22.99
N LEU A 216 7.30 4.56 23.72
CA LEU A 216 5.85 4.67 23.68
C LEU A 216 5.32 5.81 24.55
N LEU A 217 5.79 5.93 25.80
CA LEU A 217 5.27 6.85 26.79
C LEU A 217 5.76 8.29 26.60
N LEU A 218 7.00 8.48 26.14
CA LEU A 218 7.54 9.81 25.84
C LEU A 218 7.25 10.25 24.40
N HIS A 219 6.48 9.46 23.65
CA HIS A 219 6.09 9.79 22.29
C HIS A 219 5.24 11.06 22.28
N PRO A 220 5.50 12.05 21.40
CA PRO A 220 4.70 13.29 21.31
C PRO A 220 3.21 13.06 21.03
N HIS A 221 2.88 11.91 20.43
CA HIS A 221 1.51 11.49 20.13
C HIS A 221 0.93 10.47 21.11
N PHE A 222 1.49 10.30 22.31
CA PHE A 222 0.89 9.44 23.33
C PHE A 222 -0.51 9.97 23.74
N PRO A 223 -1.55 9.12 23.87
CA PRO A 223 -1.55 7.65 23.72
C PRO A 223 -1.95 7.14 22.32
N ALA A 224 -2.12 8.02 21.33
CA ALA A 224 -2.57 7.66 19.98
C ALA A 224 -1.59 6.70 19.27
N ASN A 225 -0.28 6.86 19.47
CA ASN A 225 0.74 5.93 18.94
C ASN A 225 0.52 4.48 19.41
N VAL A 226 0.14 4.28 20.69
CA VAL A 226 -0.16 2.94 21.22
C VAL A 226 -1.41 2.38 20.57
N ARG A 227 -2.46 3.20 20.39
CA ARG A 227 -3.70 2.77 19.70
C ARG A 227 -3.41 2.33 18.26
N VAL A 228 -2.63 3.11 17.52
CA VAL A 228 -2.21 2.79 16.15
C VAL A 228 -1.39 1.49 16.12
N TRP A 229 -0.44 1.33 17.04
CA TRP A 229 0.35 0.11 17.15
C TRP A 229 -0.50 -1.14 17.43
N VAL A 230 -1.46 -1.06 18.36
CA VAL A 230 -2.38 -2.18 18.66
C VAL A 230 -3.16 -2.58 17.42
N VAL A 231 -3.73 -1.61 16.69
CA VAL A 231 -4.51 -1.90 15.49
C VAL A 231 -3.66 -2.57 14.42
N GLN A 232 -2.47 -2.04 14.15
CA GLN A 232 -1.63 -2.53 13.05
C GLN A 232 -0.91 -3.85 13.37
N ASN A 233 -0.37 -4.03 14.58
CA ASN A 233 0.50 -5.16 14.89
C ASN A 233 -0.19 -6.26 15.70
N LEU A 234 -1.35 -6.00 16.30
CA LEU A 234 -2.13 -7.02 17.02
C LEU A 234 -3.47 -7.28 16.34
N SER A 235 -4.34 -6.28 16.23
CA SER A 235 -5.70 -6.47 15.72
C SER A 235 -5.72 -6.97 14.27
N PHE A 236 -4.79 -6.51 13.43
CA PHE A 236 -4.62 -7.01 12.06
C PHE A 236 -4.46 -8.54 11.99
N TYR A 237 -3.62 -9.11 12.85
CA TYR A 237 -3.34 -10.55 12.83
C TYR A 237 -4.39 -11.39 13.57
N LEU A 238 -5.19 -10.75 14.43
CA LEU A 238 -6.27 -11.39 15.19
C LEU A 238 -7.63 -11.30 14.48
N GLY A 239 -7.83 -10.33 13.60
CA GLY A 239 -9.08 -10.07 12.87
C GLY A 239 -9.07 -10.64 11.46
N ASN A 240 -10.15 -11.33 11.08
CA ASN A 240 -10.31 -11.95 9.76
C ASN A 240 -10.95 -11.03 8.68
N GLU A 241 -11.25 -9.76 8.99
CA GLU A 241 -12.11 -8.92 8.13
C GLU A 241 -11.38 -8.04 7.10
N THR A 242 -10.04 -8.00 7.09
CA THR A 242 -9.28 -7.15 6.16
C THR A 242 -8.68 -7.94 5.01
N LEU A 243 -8.69 -7.36 3.81
CA LEU A 243 -7.96 -7.90 2.65
C LEU A 243 -6.47 -8.06 3.01
N PRO A 244 -5.90 -9.27 2.96
CA PRO A 244 -4.50 -9.45 3.30
C PRO A 244 -3.62 -8.71 2.28
N SER A 245 -2.80 -7.78 2.77
CA SER A 245 -1.80 -7.10 1.95
C SER A 245 -0.93 -8.16 1.23
N PRO A 246 -0.69 -8.02 -0.09
CA PRO A 246 0.20 -8.93 -0.81
C PRO A 246 1.57 -9.06 -0.15
N GLU A 247 2.05 -8.02 0.56
CA GLU A 247 3.31 -8.03 1.30
C GLU A 247 3.35 -9.01 2.48
N ASN A 248 2.17 -9.41 2.99
CA ASN A 248 2.04 -10.37 4.08
C ASN A 248 1.96 -11.84 3.59
N ALA A 249 2.05 -12.07 2.27
CA ALA A 249 2.06 -13.41 1.71
C ALA A 249 3.41 -14.13 1.89
N SER A 250 3.38 -15.45 1.83
CA SER A 250 4.59 -16.28 1.70
C SER A 250 5.19 -16.16 0.30
N ARG A 251 6.52 -16.22 0.17
CA ARG A 251 7.17 -16.32 -1.14
C ARG A 251 7.09 -17.77 -1.65
N THR A 252 6.95 -17.94 -2.96
CA THR A 252 7.06 -19.28 -3.56
C THR A 252 8.49 -19.80 -3.45
N THR A 253 8.66 -21.13 -3.34
CA THR A 253 10.00 -21.76 -3.33
C THR A 253 10.80 -21.40 -4.57
N ARG A 254 10.13 -21.34 -5.74
CA ARG A 254 10.75 -20.94 -7.02
C ARG A 254 11.31 -19.52 -6.93
N ASP A 255 10.49 -18.56 -6.50
CA ASP A 255 10.93 -17.15 -6.41
C ASP A 255 12.05 -16.98 -5.37
N THR A 256 11.94 -17.67 -4.23
CA THR A 256 12.98 -17.69 -3.18
C THR A 256 14.34 -18.16 -3.71
N LEU A 257 14.36 -19.18 -4.57
CA LEU A 257 15.59 -19.70 -5.15
C LEU A 257 16.09 -18.84 -6.32
N VAL A 258 15.19 -18.47 -7.24
CA VAL A 258 15.54 -17.79 -8.50
C VAL A 258 15.95 -16.35 -8.23
N LEU A 259 15.18 -15.57 -7.47
CA LEU A 259 15.51 -14.17 -7.19
C LEU A 259 16.76 -14.01 -6.30
N ASN A 260 17.18 -15.09 -5.62
CA ASN A 260 18.33 -15.07 -4.73
C ASN A 260 19.47 -15.99 -5.18
N LEU A 261 19.45 -16.46 -6.43
CA LEU A 261 20.39 -17.47 -6.91
C LEU A 261 21.85 -17.02 -6.81
N GLY A 262 22.15 -15.77 -7.20
CA GLY A 262 23.49 -15.19 -7.08
C GLY A 262 23.97 -15.16 -5.63
N TRP A 263 23.09 -14.79 -4.70
CA TRP A 263 23.36 -14.79 -3.27
C TRP A 263 23.61 -16.20 -2.71
N TRP A 264 22.74 -17.17 -3.03
CA TRP A 264 22.93 -18.57 -2.63
C TRP A 264 24.25 -19.14 -3.14
N ALA A 265 24.57 -18.90 -4.42
CA ALA A 265 25.83 -19.31 -5.02
C ALA A 265 27.02 -18.62 -4.34
N GLY A 266 26.92 -17.33 -4.02
CA GLY A 266 27.96 -16.60 -3.33
C GLY A 266 28.23 -17.09 -1.90
N LEU A 267 27.18 -17.43 -1.14
CA LEU A 267 27.33 -18.09 0.17
C LEU A 267 28.03 -19.44 0.03
N LEU A 268 27.66 -20.23 -0.98
CA LEU A 268 28.32 -21.51 -1.26
C LEU A 268 29.80 -21.30 -1.64
N VAL A 269 30.12 -20.33 -2.49
CA VAL A 269 31.51 -19.99 -2.87
C VAL A 269 32.32 -19.56 -1.65
N LEU A 270 31.78 -18.68 -0.79
CA LEU A 270 32.41 -18.30 0.47
C LEU A 270 32.70 -19.52 1.34
N TRP A 271 31.70 -20.36 1.58
CA TRP A 271 31.82 -21.59 2.37
C TRP A 271 32.85 -22.56 1.78
N ARG A 272 32.87 -22.75 0.46
CA ARG A 272 33.79 -23.66 -0.24
C ARG A 272 35.20 -23.10 -0.40
N SER A 273 35.39 -21.80 -0.16
CA SER A 273 36.69 -21.14 -0.17
C SER A 273 37.39 -21.15 1.20
N ARG A 274 36.73 -21.62 2.25
CA ARG A 274 37.27 -21.58 3.61
C ARG A 274 38.60 -22.33 3.74
N VAL A 275 39.56 -21.67 4.38
CA VAL A 275 40.85 -22.24 4.77
C VAL A 275 41.14 -21.88 6.24
N PRO A 276 41.81 -22.75 7.00
CA PRO A 276 42.25 -22.42 8.35
C PRO A 276 43.27 -21.28 8.29
N VAL A 277 43.09 -20.26 9.12
CA VAL A 277 44.01 -19.12 9.24
C VAL A 277 44.40 -18.82 10.70
N ALA A 278 43.62 -19.32 11.65
CA ALA A 278 43.80 -19.15 13.09
C ALA A 278 43.23 -20.38 13.83
N PRO A 279 43.58 -20.60 15.11
CA PRO A 279 42.87 -21.57 15.92
C PRO A 279 41.40 -21.15 16.12
N PRO A 280 40.48 -22.11 16.35
CA PRO A 280 39.09 -21.81 16.67
C PRO A 280 38.94 -20.92 17.91
N SER A 281 37.97 -20.01 17.87
CA SER A 281 37.64 -19.12 18.99
C SER A 281 36.82 -19.86 20.06
N GLU A 282 37.15 -19.63 21.32
CA GLU A 282 36.35 -20.07 22.46
C GLU A 282 35.09 -19.21 22.64
N ASP A 283 35.19 -17.88 22.42
CA ASP A 283 34.02 -17.00 22.41
C ASP A 283 33.22 -17.20 21.12
N ARG A 284 32.05 -17.83 21.27
CA ARG A 284 31.12 -18.18 20.19
C ARG A 284 29.83 -17.37 20.25
N ARG A 285 29.66 -16.50 21.25
CA ARG A 285 28.36 -15.88 21.55
C ARG A 285 27.88 -14.96 20.45
N LEU A 286 28.79 -14.18 19.85
CA LEU A 286 28.47 -13.34 18.70
C LEU A 286 27.99 -14.16 17.51
N ARG A 287 28.62 -15.31 17.23
CA ARG A 287 28.17 -16.24 16.18
C ARG A 287 26.78 -16.77 16.48
N ASP A 288 26.56 -17.26 17.70
CA ASP A 288 25.31 -17.93 18.08
C ASP A 288 24.13 -16.98 18.08
N PHE A 289 24.31 -15.75 18.58
CA PHE A 289 23.25 -14.72 18.53
C PHE A 289 22.90 -14.36 17.09
N THR A 290 23.88 -14.37 16.18
CA THR A 290 23.62 -14.11 14.75
C THR A 290 22.86 -15.27 14.12
N LEU A 291 23.27 -16.51 14.41
CA LEU A 291 22.57 -17.70 13.93
C LEU A 291 21.13 -17.74 14.44
N LEU A 292 20.90 -17.40 15.72
CA LEU A 292 19.57 -17.35 16.31
C LEU A 292 18.71 -16.28 15.65
N ALA A 293 19.25 -15.07 15.44
CA ALA A 293 18.57 -14.02 14.71
C ALA A 293 18.24 -14.45 13.27
N THR A 294 19.21 -15.05 12.56
CA THR A 294 19.01 -15.61 11.23
C THR A 294 17.91 -16.66 11.20
N ALA A 295 17.90 -17.59 12.15
CA ALA A 295 16.89 -18.65 12.20
C ALA A 295 15.49 -18.08 12.47
N ALA A 296 15.37 -17.11 13.38
CA ALA A 296 14.12 -16.42 13.66
C ALA A 296 13.59 -15.69 12.41
N PHE A 297 14.43 -14.89 11.75
CA PHE A 297 14.02 -14.17 10.54
C PHE A 297 13.86 -15.08 9.31
N ALA A 298 14.52 -16.24 9.26
CA ALA A 298 14.28 -17.26 8.24
C ALA A 298 12.89 -17.87 8.40
N LEU A 299 12.50 -18.22 9.63
CA LEU A 299 11.14 -18.70 9.93
C LEU A 299 10.10 -17.65 9.55
N LEU A 300 10.31 -16.40 9.95
CA LEU A 300 9.42 -15.30 9.59
C LEU A 300 9.37 -15.06 8.08
N TYR A 301 10.48 -15.23 7.35
CA TYR A 301 10.50 -15.12 5.88
C TYR A 301 9.68 -16.21 5.18
N VAL A 302 9.73 -17.45 5.68
CA VAL A 302 8.91 -18.54 5.15
C VAL A 302 7.42 -18.21 5.29
N LEU A 303 7.03 -17.59 6.40
CA LEU A 303 5.66 -17.16 6.64
C LEU A 303 5.29 -15.92 5.83
N VAL A 304 6.18 -14.93 5.78
CA VAL A 304 5.95 -13.62 5.18
C VAL A 304 7.20 -13.12 4.47
N TYR A 305 7.14 -12.93 3.15
CA TYR A 305 8.34 -12.69 2.34
C TYR A 305 9.08 -11.40 2.68
N ARG A 306 8.42 -10.41 3.30
CA ARG A 306 9.05 -9.12 3.65
C ARG A 306 10.25 -9.25 4.59
N PHE A 307 10.33 -10.33 5.37
CA PHE A 307 11.46 -10.57 6.27
C PHE A 307 12.76 -10.94 5.54
N ILE A 308 12.77 -11.02 4.20
CA ILE A 308 13.99 -11.10 3.39
C ILE A 308 14.97 -9.96 3.68
N THR A 309 14.44 -8.77 4.04
CA THR A 309 15.22 -7.60 4.48
C THR A 309 16.18 -7.95 5.62
N TYR A 310 15.80 -8.87 6.52
CA TYR A 310 16.63 -9.29 7.64
C TYR A 310 17.38 -10.59 7.34
N LEU A 311 16.74 -11.55 6.65
CA LEU A 311 17.32 -12.86 6.39
C LEU A 311 18.65 -12.78 5.62
N VAL A 312 18.68 -12.06 4.49
CA VAL A 312 19.87 -12.00 3.62
C VAL A 312 21.12 -11.48 4.34
N PRO A 313 21.09 -10.29 4.97
CA PRO A 313 22.25 -9.78 5.69
C PRO A 313 22.65 -10.65 6.89
N LEU A 314 21.67 -11.15 7.66
CA LEU A 314 21.95 -11.94 8.85
C LEU A 314 22.49 -13.33 8.51
N ALA A 315 21.93 -14.03 7.52
CA ALA A 315 22.46 -15.32 7.07
C ALA A 315 23.87 -15.20 6.49
N THR A 316 24.14 -14.12 5.77
CA THR A 316 25.49 -13.82 5.29
C THR A 316 26.46 -13.64 6.46
N LEU A 317 26.14 -12.77 7.43
CA LEU A 317 26.98 -12.57 8.61
C LEU A 317 27.10 -13.83 9.48
N ALA A 318 26.05 -14.65 9.58
CA ALA A 318 26.06 -15.90 10.33
C ALA A 318 27.06 -16.89 9.75
N LEU A 319 27.10 -17.04 8.42
CA LEU A 319 28.12 -17.85 7.73
C LEU A 319 29.53 -17.34 8.04
N LEU A 320 29.75 -16.03 7.92
CA LEU A 320 31.06 -15.43 8.15
C LEU A 320 31.51 -15.57 9.61
N ARG A 321 30.59 -15.40 10.56
CA ARG A 321 30.88 -15.58 11.99
C ARG A 321 31.09 -17.05 12.36
N ALA A 322 30.46 -17.99 11.65
CA ALA A 322 30.74 -19.42 11.80
C ALA A 322 32.16 -19.75 11.34
N MET A 323 32.59 -19.22 10.19
CA MET A 323 33.97 -19.34 9.71
C MET A 323 34.96 -18.70 10.70
N GLN A 324 34.68 -17.47 11.14
CA GLN A 324 35.51 -16.77 12.14
C GLN A 324 35.68 -17.60 13.42
N ALA A 325 34.60 -18.15 13.97
CA ALA A 325 34.64 -18.95 15.19
C ALA A 325 35.42 -20.26 14.99
N ALA A 326 35.46 -20.81 13.76
CA ALA A 326 36.29 -21.95 13.41
C ALA A 326 37.76 -21.58 13.12
N GLY A 327 38.12 -20.29 13.17
CA GLY A 327 39.45 -19.82 12.81
C GLY A 327 39.71 -19.87 11.29
N GLU A 328 38.66 -19.82 10.48
CA GLU A 328 38.70 -19.95 9.03
C GLU A 328 38.43 -18.61 8.33
N ALA A 329 39.01 -18.43 7.14
CA ALA A 329 38.71 -17.30 6.26
C ALA A 329 38.70 -17.74 4.78
N PRO A 330 38.14 -16.92 3.86
CA PRO A 330 38.22 -17.20 2.42
C PRO A 330 39.66 -17.27 1.93
N GLY A 331 40.03 -18.40 1.33
CA GLY A 331 41.31 -18.63 0.65
C GLY A 331 41.28 -18.20 -0.81
N ARG A 332 42.38 -18.44 -1.53
CA ARG A 332 42.52 -18.07 -2.95
C ARG A 332 41.63 -18.87 -3.91
N TYR A 333 41.15 -20.03 -3.48
CA TYR A 333 40.40 -20.96 -4.32
C TYR A 333 39.16 -21.48 -3.59
N ALA A 334 38.06 -21.66 -4.33
CA ALA A 334 36.89 -22.41 -3.90
C ALA A 334 36.96 -23.86 -4.37
N ARG A 335 36.61 -24.79 -3.49
CA ARG A 335 36.61 -26.24 -3.78
C ARG A 335 35.33 -26.64 -4.52
N LEU A 336 35.48 -27.26 -5.68
CA LEU A 336 34.35 -27.82 -6.42
C LEU A 336 33.82 -29.10 -5.72
N PRO A 337 32.57 -29.53 -5.99
CA PRO A 337 32.03 -30.78 -5.45
C PRO A 337 32.82 -32.01 -5.93
N TRP A 338 33.37 -31.95 -7.14
CA TRP A 338 34.26 -32.95 -7.75
C TRP A 338 35.74 -32.56 -7.59
N ARG A 339 36.66 -33.38 -8.14
CA ARG A 339 38.09 -33.05 -8.16
C ARG A 339 38.31 -31.73 -8.93
N GLY A 340 38.75 -30.68 -8.23
CA GLY A 340 39.09 -29.40 -8.85
C GLY A 340 39.00 -28.21 -7.90
N ARG A 341 39.53 -27.07 -8.34
CA ARG A 341 39.51 -25.79 -7.62
C ARG A 341 39.31 -24.67 -8.63
N VAL A 342 38.48 -23.69 -8.28
CA VAL A 342 38.33 -22.45 -9.06
C VAL A 342 38.86 -21.27 -8.25
N PRO A 343 39.48 -20.26 -8.86
CA PRO A 343 39.93 -19.09 -8.12
C PRO A 343 38.72 -18.37 -7.50
N PHE A 344 38.84 -17.95 -6.24
CA PHE A 344 37.73 -17.37 -5.47
C PHE A 344 37.16 -16.11 -6.12
N ALA A 345 38.02 -15.17 -6.52
CA ALA A 345 37.60 -13.89 -7.09
C ALA A 345 36.70 -14.03 -8.35
N PRO A 346 37.08 -14.78 -9.41
CA PRO A 346 36.20 -14.95 -10.58
C PRO A 346 34.93 -15.73 -10.25
N ALA A 347 34.98 -16.73 -9.35
CA ALA A 347 33.78 -17.44 -8.92
C ALA A 347 32.81 -16.50 -8.17
N PHE A 348 33.33 -15.63 -7.32
CA PHE A 348 32.56 -14.62 -6.60
C PHE A 348 31.97 -13.57 -7.55
N VAL A 349 32.76 -13.05 -8.48
CA VAL A 349 32.30 -12.11 -9.51
C VAL A 349 31.20 -12.73 -10.38
N LEU A 350 31.33 -14.00 -10.76
CA LEU A 350 30.30 -14.72 -11.50
C LEU A 350 28.97 -14.79 -10.73
N CYS A 351 29.01 -14.91 -9.40
CA CYS A 351 27.81 -14.88 -8.55
C CYS A 351 27.14 -13.49 -8.55
N LEU A 352 27.93 -12.42 -8.63
CA LEU A 352 27.38 -11.05 -8.75
C LEU A 352 26.75 -10.84 -10.14
N ILE A 353 27.45 -11.27 -11.20
CA ILE A 353 26.97 -11.10 -12.58
C ILE A 353 25.71 -11.93 -12.84
N SER A 354 25.61 -13.15 -12.28
CA SER A 354 24.43 -14.00 -12.45
C SER A 354 23.15 -13.38 -11.87
N ALA A 355 23.27 -12.47 -10.92
CA ALA A 355 22.14 -11.75 -10.34
C ALA A 355 21.65 -10.57 -11.18
N VAL A 356 22.41 -10.10 -12.18
CA VAL A 356 21.99 -9.00 -13.08
C VAL A 356 20.70 -9.33 -13.84
N PRO A 357 20.58 -10.45 -14.59
CA PRO A 357 19.34 -10.79 -15.28
C PRO A 357 18.17 -11.06 -14.31
N LEU A 358 18.47 -11.57 -13.11
CA LEU A 358 17.46 -11.86 -12.09
C LEU A 358 16.92 -10.58 -11.43
N SER A 359 17.80 -9.60 -11.23
CA SER A 359 17.44 -8.27 -10.77
C SER A 359 16.62 -7.54 -11.83
N ALA A 360 17.01 -7.62 -13.10
CA ALA A 360 16.22 -7.08 -14.20
C ALA A 360 14.83 -7.74 -14.30
N TYR A 361 14.76 -9.07 -14.15
CA TYR A 361 13.49 -9.80 -14.11
C TYR A 361 12.62 -9.38 -12.93
N GLY A 362 13.21 -9.26 -11.74
CA GLY A 362 12.52 -8.80 -10.53
C GLY A 362 12.02 -7.36 -10.66
N LEU A 363 12.83 -6.47 -11.23
CA LEU A 363 12.48 -5.08 -11.52
C LEU A 363 11.31 -5.01 -12.50
N GLY A 364 11.37 -5.77 -13.59
CA GLY A 364 10.30 -5.83 -14.59
C GLY A 364 8.99 -6.34 -14.00
N ARG A 365 9.03 -7.35 -13.11
CA ARG A 365 7.83 -7.79 -12.35
C ARG A 365 7.29 -6.68 -11.46
N MET A 366 8.18 -5.99 -10.75
CA MET A 366 7.79 -4.91 -9.86
C MET A 366 7.19 -3.72 -10.63
N GLN A 367 7.74 -3.34 -11.79
CA GLN A 367 7.15 -2.35 -12.69
C GLN A 367 5.80 -2.79 -13.26
N ALA A 368 5.62 -4.08 -13.54
CA ALA A 368 4.34 -4.61 -14.02
C ALA A 368 3.23 -4.57 -12.95
N VAL A 369 3.60 -4.68 -11.67
CA VAL A 369 2.66 -4.64 -10.54
C VAL A 369 2.43 -3.20 -10.05
N LEU A 370 3.50 -2.42 -9.92
CA LEU A 370 3.47 -1.04 -9.43
C LEU A 370 3.17 -0.09 -10.59
N ARG A 371 1.89 0.21 -10.75
CA ARG A 371 1.39 1.12 -11.80
C ARG A 371 2.03 2.50 -11.72
N SER A 372 2.37 2.94 -10.51
CA SER A 372 3.06 4.20 -10.22
C SER A 372 4.50 4.26 -10.75
N TRP A 373 5.15 3.13 -11.03
CA TRP A 373 6.56 3.12 -11.41
C TRP A 373 6.78 3.29 -12.92
N ARG A 374 6.44 4.47 -13.46
CA ARG A 374 6.55 4.81 -14.89
C ARG A 374 7.29 6.13 -15.13
N PRO A 375 7.96 6.31 -16.29
CA PRO A 375 8.68 7.55 -16.63
C PRO A 375 7.83 8.82 -16.63
N ASP A 376 6.58 8.71 -17.04
CA ASP A 376 5.61 9.80 -17.18
C ASP A 376 4.83 10.09 -15.88
N MET A 377 4.94 9.23 -14.87
CA MET A 377 4.16 9.34 -13.62
C MET A 377 4.42 10.65 -12.87
N ARG A 378 5.67 11.12 -12.83
CA ARG A 378 5.99 12.39 -12.17
C ARG A 378 5.24 13.56 -12.82
N ALA A 379 5.28 13.66 -14.15
CA ALA A 379 4.59 14.72 -14.88
C ALA A 379 3.06 14.61 -14.71
N ASP A 380 2.54 13.39 -14.66
CA ASP A 380 1.13 13.10 -14.40
C ASP A 380 0.70 13.57 -13.00
N TRP A 381 1.45 13.24 -11.94
CA TRP A 381 1.16 13.72 -10.58
C TRP A 381 1.27 15.23 -10.44
N GLU A 382 2.26 15.86 -11.10
CA GLU A 382 2.37 17.32 -11.12
C GLU A 382 1.19 17.98 -11.84
N ALA A 383 0.65 17.36 -12.91
CA ALA A 383 -0.55 17.83 -13.59
C ALA A 383 -1.81 17.63 -12.74
N PHE A 384 -1.97 16.46 -12.14
CA PHE A 384 -3.02 16.14 -11.18
C PHE A 384 -3.06 17.17 -10.04
N ALA A 385 -1.90 17.47 -9.43
CA ALA A 385 -1.81 18.41 -8.32
C ALA A 385 -2.20 19.83 -8.72
N ARG A 386 -1.88 20.27 -9.95
CA ARG A 386 -2.30 21.57 -10.48
C ARG A 386 -3.80 21.64 -10.79
N ALA A 387 -4.41 20.52 -11.17
CA ALA A 387 -5.84 20.44 -11.46
C ALA A 387 -6.71 20.41 -10.18
N LEU A 388 -6.12 20.05 -9.04
CA LEU A 388 -6.82 19.88 -7.78
C LEU A 388 -6.89 21.20 -6.97
N PRO A 389 -8.10 21.73 -6.66
CA PRO A 389 -8.23 22.97 -5.91
C PRO A 389 -7.74 22.90 -4.46
N GLU A 390 -7.41 24.05 -3.88
CA GLU A 390 -7.05 24.19 -2.46
C GLU A 390 -8.22 23.73 -1.56
N GLY A 391 -7.91 22.94 -0.53
CA GLY A 391 -8.91 22.40 0.40
C GLY A 391 -9.88 21.37 -0.21
N ALA A 392 -9.59 20.86 -1.42
CA ALA A 392 -10.43 19.85 -2.05
C ALA A 392 -10.58 18.61 -1.17
N ARG A 393 -11.83 18.14 -0.99
CA ARG A 393 -12.14 16.90 -0.29
C ARG A 393 -12.30 15.79 -1.30
N VAL A 394 -11.35 14.85 -1.32
CA VAL A 394 -11.21 13.87 -2.40
C VAL A 394 -11.51 12.46 -1.87
N ALA A 395 -12.41 11.78 -2.57
CA ALA A 395 -12.56 10.33 -2.49
C ALA A 395 -11.45 9.68 -3.30
N ALA A 396 -10.36 9.31 -2.62
CA ALA A 396 -9.24 8.59 -3.21
C ALA A 396 -8.96 7.28 -2.47
N PRO A 397 -8.53 6.21 -3.17
CA PRO A 397 -8.14 4.98 -2.52
C PRO A 397 -6.79 5.16 -1.81
N TRP A 398 -6.58 4.37 -0.77
CA TRP A 398 -5.45 4.51 0.15
C TRP A 398 -4.09 4.39 -0.56
N ALA A 399 -3.97 3.41 -1.47
CA ALA A 399 -2.72 3.12 -2.18
C ALA A 399 -2.29 4.28 -3.10
N ALA A 400 -3.24 4.93 -3.77
CA ALA A 400 -2.95 6.11 -4.59
C ALA A 400 -2.66 7.34 -3.71
N THR A 401 -3.35 7.44 -2.57
CA THR A 401 -3.25 8.57 -1.66
C THR A 401 -1.85 8.76 -1.08
N GLU A 402 -1.07 7.68 -0.90
CA GLU A 402 0.34 7.76 -0.48
C GLU A 402 1.18 8.69 -1.37
N ALA A 403 0.93 8.70 -2.69
CA ALA A 403 1.55 9.65 -3.62
C ALA A 403 0.83 11.00 -3.63
N PHE A 404 -0.51 11.01 -3.57
CA PHE A 404 -1.28 12.25 -3.64
C PHE A 404 -0.96 13.21 -2.48
N VAL A 405 -0.72 12.70 -1.27
CA VAL A 405 -0.35 13.56 -0.13
C VAL A 405 0.99 14.26 -0.30
N PHE A 406 1.88 13.71 -1.13
CA PHE A 406 3.18 14.33 -1.41
C PHE A 406 3.10 15.41 -2.50
N TRP A 407 2.30 15.14 -3.55
CA TRP A 407 2.18 16.01 -4.72
C TRP A 407 1.09 17.08 -4.58
N ALA A 408 -0.01 16.75 -3.90
CA ALA A 408 -1.13 17.65 -3.60
C ALA A 408 -1.48 17.61 -2.10
N PRO A 409 -0.54 18.06 -1.22
CA PRO A 409 -0.74 18.06 0.24
C PRO A 409 -1.86 19.00 0.70
N HIS A 410 -2.28 19.95 -0.15
CA HIS A 410 -3.31 20.95 0.10
C HIS A 410 -4.75 20.42 0.06
N ALA A 411 -4.93 19.15 -0.31
CA ALA A 411 -6.22 18.47 -0.34
C ALA A 411 -6.38 17.50 0.84
N ALA A 412 -7.64 17.18 1.17
CA ALA A 412 -8.00 16.23 2.21
C ALA A 412 -8.54 14.94 1.58
N TYR A 413 -8.01 13.80 2.03
CA TYR A 413 -8.31 12.49 1.47
C TYR A 413 -9.08 11.63 2.48
N LEU A 414 -9.66 10.53 2.02
CA LEU A 414 -10.39 9.61 2.89
C LEU A 414 -9.44 8.85 3.81
N ASP A 415 -8.33 8.38 3.26
CA ASP A 415 -7.40 7.50 3.95
C ASP A 415 -6.03 7.51 3.30
N VAL A 416 -5.01 7.24 4.09
CA VAL A 416 -3.63 7.01 3.63
C VAL A 416 -3.03 5.90 4.50
N LEU A 417 -2.18 5.06 3.90
CA LEU A 417 -1.72 3.79 4.47
C LEU A 417 -2.82 2.71 4.53
N ASP A 418 -2.64 1.69 5.38
CA ASP A 418 -3.51 0.52 5.42
C ASP A 418 -4.94 0.87 5.88
N PRO A 419 -5.98 0.49 5.11
CA PRO A 419 -7.36 0.83 5.43
C PRO A 419 -7.93 0.05 6.62
N ILE A 420 -7.15 -0.82 7.26
CA ILE A 420 -7.45 -1.35 8.60
C ILE A 420 -7.75 -0.23 9.60
N PHE A 421 -7.14 0.95 9.44
CA PHE A 421 -7.40 2.06 10.35
C PHE A 421 -8.80 2.68 10.17
N ILE A 422 -9.43 2.51 8.99
CA ILE A 422 -10.86 2.78 8.81
C ILE A 422 -11.66 1.68 9.51
N ALA A 423 -11.34 0.41 9.27
CA ALA A 423 -12.07 -0.72 9.83
C ALA A 423 -12.07 -0.71 11.37
N ALA A 424 -10.97 -0.31 11.99
CA ALA A 424 -10.84 -0.15 13.43
C ALA A 424 -11.67 1.01 14.00
N LYS A 425 -11.99 2.02 13.17
CA LYS A 425 -12.87 3.15 13.55
C LYS A 425 -14.34 2.78 13.38
N ASP A 426 -14.69 2.27 12.19
CA ASP A 426 -16.03 1.81 11.84
C ASP A 426 -15.97 0.77 10.69
N PRO A 427 -16.25 -0.52 10.97
CA PRO A 427 -16.29 -1.56 9.95
C PRO A 427 -17.31 -1.32 8.84
N ALA A 428 -18.43 -0.64 9.13
CA ALA A 428 -19.46 -0.36 8.12
C ALA A 428 -18.95 0.66 7.09
N THR A 429 -18.34 1.75 7.57
CA THR A 429 -17.65 2.73 6.71
C THR A 429 -16.55 2.09 5.88
N TYR A 430 -15.75 1.16 6.45
CA TYR A 430 -14.73 0.43 5.71
C TYR A 430 -15.30 -0.39 4.54
N ARG A 431 -16.40 -1.12 4.76
CA ARG A 431 -17.06 -1.89 3.69
C ARG A 431 -17.60 -0.97 2.60
N LEU A 432 -18.25 0.14 2.97
CA LEU A 432 -18.73 1.12 1.99
C LEU A 432 -17.58 1.77 1.20
N TYR A 433 -16.45 2.02 1.86
CA TYR A 433 -15.24 2.53 1.22
C TYR A 433 -14.73 1.56 0.15
N LEU A 434 -14.64 0.26 0.46
CA LEU A 434 -14.29 -0.77 -0.51
C LEU A 434 -15.30 -0.84 -1.66
N ASP A 435 -16.60 -0.90 -1.35
CA ASP A 435 -17.67 -0.98 -2.35
C ASP A 435 -17.67 0.22 -3.31
N LEU A 436 -17.31 1.41 -2.84
CA LEU A 436 -17.20 2.61 -3.66
C LEU A 436 -16.07 2.48 -4.69
N PHE A 437 -14.85 2.14 -4.24
CA PHE A 437 -13.70 2.03 -5.15
C PHE A 437 -13.78 0.79 -6.03
N GLU A 438 -14.26 -0.36 -5.54
CA GLU A 438 -14.50 -1.52 -6.40
C GLU A 438 -15.61 -1.28 -7.44
N GLY A 439 -16.36 -0.17 -7.32
CA GLY A 439 -17.46 0.18 -8.22
C GLY A 439 -18.70 -0.68 -7.99
N ARG A 440 -18.88 -1.28 -6.81
CA ARG A 440 -20.14 -1.95 -6.44
C ARG A 440 -21.25 -0.96 -6.14
N VAL A 441 -20.89 0.25 -5.68
CA VAL A 441 -21.82 1.38 -5.56
C VAL A 441 -22.19 1.89 -6.95
N ALA A 442 -23.49 1.87 -7.27
CA ALA A 442 -23.97 2.36 -8.56
C ALA A 442 -23.85 3.89 -8.71
N ASP A 443 -24.23 4.63 -7.67
CA ASP A 443 -24.26 6.09 -7.63
C ASP A 443 -23.06 6.66 -6.83
N ILE A 444 -21.88 6.62 -7.46
CA ILE A 444 -20.63 7.09 -6.82
C ILE A 444 -20.70 8.57 -6.42
N PRO A 445 -21.15 9.52 -7.28
CA PRO A 445 -21.24 10.94 -6.89
C PRO A 445 -22.09 11.14 -5.63
N LEU A 446 -23.25 10.47 -5.55
CA LEU A 446 -24.13 10.55 -4.40
C LEU A 446 -23.44 10.05 -3.12
N VAL A 447 -22.88 8.83 -3.15
CA VAL A 447 -22.29 8.21 -1.95
C VAL A 447 -21.03 8.95 -1.52
N ALA A 448 -20.14 9.32 -2.44
CA ALA A 448 -18.91 10.02 -2.11
C ALA A 448 -19.19 11.37 -1.42
N ALA A 449 -20.14 12.16 -1.93
CA ALA A 449 -20.47 13.46 -1.37
C ALA A 449 -21.22 13.38 -0.04
N THR A 450 -22.14 12.42 0.11
CA THR A 450 -23.08 12.40 1.26
C THR A 450 -22.60 11.52 2.41
N ARG A 451 -21.86 10.44 2.11
CA ARG A 451 -21.33 9.52 3.14
C ARG A 451 -19.89 9.80 3.50
N PHE A 452 -19.10 10.32 2.55
CA PHE A 452 -17.68 10.59 2.76
C PHE A 452 -17.31 12.07 2.69
N ASP A 453 -18.29 12.95 2.47
CA ASP A 453 -18.07 14.38 2.41
C ASP A 453 -16.97 14.74 1.38
N SER A 454 -17.05 14.15 0.19
CA SER A 454 -16.06 14.31 -0.89
C SER A 454 -16.72 14.82 -2.17
N ASP A 455 -16.19 15.93 -2.67
CA ASP A 455 -16.69 16.62 -3.87
C ASP A 455 -15.91 16.21 -5.13
N TYR A 456 -14.86 15.41 -4.92
CA TYR A 456 -13.96 14.95 -5.96
C TYR A 456 -13.74 13.45 -5.81
N TYR A 457 -13.43 12.79 -6.93
CA TYR A 457 -12.94 11.42 -6.96
C TYR A 457 -11.59 11.38 -7.68
N ALA A 458 -10.62 10.69 -7.09
CA ALA A 458 -9.32 10.48 -7.71
C ALA A 458 -8.84 9.04 -7.55
N ASP A 459 -8.12 8.51 -8.53
CA ASP A 459 -7.50 7.18 -8.49
C ASP A 459 -6.34 7.11 -9.51
N ASP A 460 -5.47 6.12 -9.38
CA ASP A 460 -4.28 5.88 -10.22
C ASP A 460 -4.50 4.81 -11.31
N GLY A 461 -5.77 4.42 -11.51
CA GLY A 461 -6.16 3.36 -12.44
C GLY A 461 -6.41 2.01 -11.76
N GLN A 462 -6.14 1.87 -10.47
CA GLN A 462 -6.38 0.62 -9.73
C GLN A 462 -7.82 0.13 -9.88
N TYR A 463 -8.79 1.04 -9.97
CA TYR A 463 -10.22 0.72 -9.95
C TYR A 463 -10.95 1.07 -11.26
N PRO A 464 -10.76 0.27 -12.33
CA PRO A 464 -11.31 0.59 -13.65
C PRO A 464 -12.85 0.56 -13.70
N PHE A 465 -13.50 -0.20 -12.81
CA PHE A 465 -14.96 -0.26 -12.79
C PHE A 465 -15.60 0.98 -12.19
N ALA A 466 -15.03 1.55 -11.12
CA ALA A 466 -15.45 2.85 -10.61
C ALA A 466 -15.26 3.96 -11.64
N ARG A 467 -14.12 3.99 -12.35
CA ARG A 467 -13.92 4.91 -13.49
C ARG A 467 -15.00 4.77 -14.55
N ALA A 468 -15.36 3.53 -14.92
CA ALA A 468 -16.39 3.29 -15.93
C ALA A 468 -17.77 3.85 -15.53
N ARG A 469 -18.09 3.92 -14.23
CA ARG A 469 -19.32 4.54 -13.74
C ARG A 469 -19.30 6.06 -13.87
N LEU A 470 -18.15 6.69 -13.66
CA LEU A 470 -18.00 8.14 -13.71
C LEU A 470 -17.88 8.67 -15.14
N ALA A 471 -17.25 7.91 -16.05
CA ALA A 471 -16.87 8.39 -17.38
C ALA A 471 -18.05 8.88 -18.26
N ALA A 472 -19.25 8.32 -18.07
CA ALA A 472 -20.45 8.67 -18.84
C ALA A 472 -21.54 9.34 -17.98
N ASP A 473 -21.20 9.69 -16.74
CA ASP A 473 -22.09 10.34 -15.79
C ASP A 473 -22.00 11.88 -15.94
N PRO A 474 -23.09 12.57 -16.31
CA PRO A 474 -23.08 14.02 -16.50
C PRO A 474 -22.77 14.81 -15.22
N ARG A 475 -22.90 14.19 -14.04
CA ARG A 475 -22.56 14.80 -12.74
C ARG A 475 -21.07 14.75 -12.44
N ALA A 476 -20.28 13.96 -13.18
CA ALA A 476 -18.85 13.77 -12.95
C ALA A 476 -18.03 14.43 -14.07
N VAL A 477 -17.49 15.61 -13.81
CA VAL A 477 -16.67 16.34 -14.81
C VAL A 477 -15.19 15.99 -14.63
N PRO A 478 -14.50 15.48 -15.67
CA PRO A 478 -13.07 15.23 -15.60
C PRO A 478 -12.30 16.55 -15.52
N LEU A 479 -11.41 16.66 -14.53
CA LEU A 479 -10.46 17.77 -14.38
C LEU A 479 -9.03 17.38 -14.79
N HIS A 480 -8.70 16.09 -14.64
CA HIS A 480 -7.45 15.49 -15.11
C HIS A 480 -7.78 14.07 -15.59
N ASP A 481 -7.28 13.69 -16.77
CA ASP A 481 -7.48 12.37 -17.35
C ASP A 481 -6.17 11.86 -17.95
N GLY A 482 -5.25 11.47 -17.06
CA GLY A 482 -3.96 10.90 -17.40
C GLY A 482 -3.83 9.46 -16.89
N ILE A 483 -2.69 9.15 -16.28
CA ILE A 483 -2.51 7.86 -15.61
C ILE A 483 -3.34 7.85 -14.33
N THR A 484 -3.18 8.90 -13.54
CA THR A 484 -4.13 9.31 -12.53
C THR A 484 -5.28 10.07 -13.18
N TYR A 485 -6.45 10.02 -12.55
CA TYR A 485 -7.60 10.75 -13.04
C TYR A 485 -8.31 11.42 -11.87
N LEU A 486 -8.92 12.58 -12.16
CA LEU A 486 -9.61 13.42 -11.21
C LEU A 486 -10.95 13.82 -11.79
N TYR A 487 -12.03 13.49 -11.07
CA TYR A 487 -13.38 13.94 -11.39
C TYR A 487 -13.87 14.89 -10.29
N ARG A 488 -14.59 15.93 -10.70
CA ARG A 488 -15.38 16.80 -9.81
C ARG A 488 -16.85 16.41 -9.91
N PHE A 489 -17.52 16.32 -8.77
CA PHE A 489 -18.96 16.13 -8.72
C PHE A 489 -19.68 17.47 -8.80
N LEU A 490 -20.74 17.52 -9.61
CA LEU A 490 -21.60 18.67 -9.77
C LEU A 490 -22.96 18.38 -9.13
N GLU A 491 -23.33 19.23 -8.18
CA GLU A 491 -24.68 19.26 -7.60
C GLU A 491 -25.65 19.93 -8.58
N ASP A 492 -26.92 19.54 -8.54
CA ASP A 492 -27.99 20.06 -9.42
C ASP A 492 -27.77 19.81 -10.91
N HIS A 493 -26.92 18.83 -11.24
CA HIS A 493 -26.70 18.32 -12.61
C HIS A 493 -27.43 16.98 -12.84
N ASN A 494 -28.55 16.77 -12.15
CA ASN A 494 -29.34 15.54 -12.22
C ASN A 494 -30.73 15.71 -12.87
N GLN A 495 -31.00 16.85 -13.50
CA GLN A 495 -32.30 17.18 -14.10
C GLN A 495 -32.74 16.21 -15.22
N ASP A 496 -31.78 15.62 -15.94
CA ASP A 496 -32.06 14.69 -17.04
C ASP A 496 -32.27 13.26 -16.55
N PHE A 497 -32.04 12.98 -15.26
CA PHE A 497 -32.35 11.69 -14.67
C PHE A 497 -33.83 11.62 -14.30
N LEU A 498 -34.52 10.62 -14.82
CA LEU A 498 -35.88 10.30 -14.43
C LEU A 498 -35.83 9.60 -13.07
N LEU A 499 -36.24 10.31 -12.02
CA LEU A 499 -36.16 9.85 -10.64
C LEU A 499 -37.50 9.88 -9.90
N ASP A 500 -38.46 10.66 -10.40
CA ASP A 500 -39.81 10.77 -9.83
C ASP A 500 -40.70 9.65 -10.37
N TRP A 501 -40.54 8.47 -9.76
CA TRP A 501 -41.29 7.26 -10.09
C TRP A 501 -42.34 6.97 -9.01
N LYS A 502 -43.44 6.32 -9.41
CA LYS A 502 -44.33 5.60 -8.50
C LYS A 502 -43.94 4.14 -8.45
N VAL A 503 -44.07 3.52 -7.28
CA VAL A 503 -43.73 2.12 -7.04
C VAL A 503 -45.00 1.28 -7.17
N LEU A 504 -45.03 0.35 -8.13
CA LEU A 504 -46.19 -0.52 -8.33
C LEU A 504 -46.24 -1.64 -7.26
N PRO A 505 -47.44 -2.05 -6.81
CA PRO A 505 -47.58 -3.18 -5.90
C PRO A 505 -47.17 -4.49 -6.59
N GLY A 506 -46.72 -5.46 -5.80
CA GLY A 506 -46.34 -6.78 -6.30
C GLY A 506 -47.50 -7.45 -7.05
N GLY A 507 -47.24 -7.94 -8.26
CA GLY A 507 -48.25 -8.59 -9.12
C GLY A 507 -49.13 -7.62 -9.91
N ALA A 508 -48.85 -6.31 -9.90
CA ALA A 508 -49.50 -5.37 -10.81
C ALA A 508 -49.32 -5.80 -12.27
N PRO A 509 -50.35 -5.63 -13.13
CA PRO A 509 -50.22 -5.91 -14.56
C PRO A 509 -49.12 -5.05 -15.21
N LEU A 510 -48.41 -5.64 -16.16
CA LEU A 510 -47.38 -4.95 -16.95
C LEU A 510 -47.76 -5.02 -18.44
N PRO A 511 -47.96 -3.88 -19.12
CA PRO A 511 -47.93 -2.52 -18.59
C PRO A 511 -49.12 -2.20 -17.65
N PRO A 512 -48.96 -1.28 -16.69
CA PRO A 512 -50.03 -0.92 -15.76
C PRO A 512 -51.12 -0.05 -16.42
N PRO A 513 -52.39 -0.18 -16.02
CA PRO A 513 -53.47 0.73 -16.41
C PRO A 513 -53.15 2.19 -16.05
N LEU A 514 -53.67 3.13 -16.84
CA LEU A 514 -53.45 4.56 -16.61
C LEU A 514 -54.01 5.03 -15.28
N GLU A 515 -55.15 4.48 -14.87
CA GLU A 515 -55.83 4.82 -13.62
C GLU A 515 -54.95 4.48 -12.41
N LEU A 516 -54.24 3.35 -12.47
CA LEU A 516 -53.33 2.92 -11.41
C LEU A 516 -52.13 3.87 -11.28
N VAL A 517 -51.53 4.27 -12.41
CA VAL A 517 -50.39 5.21 -12.39
C VAL A 517 -50.86 6.62 -12.02
N ALA A 518 -52.08 7.01 -12.36
CA ALA A 518 -52.66 8.31 -12.02
C ALA A 518 -53.06 8.42 -10.54
N ASP A 519 -53.30 7.31 -9.84
CA ASP A 519 -53.74 7.28 -8.44
C ASP A 519 -52.78 8.07 -7.51
N PRO A 520 -53.24 9.16 -6.86
CA PRO A 520 -52.45 9.91 -5.88
C PRO A 520 -52.02 9.08 -4.66
N GLY A 521 -52.75 8.00 -4.33
CA GLY A 521 -52.46 7.12 -3.22
C GLY A 521 -51.32 6.13 -3.48
N LEU A 522 -50.87 5.99 -4.73
CA LEU A 522 -49.78 5.09 -5.09
C LEU A 522 -48.43 5.66 -4.59
N PRO A 523 -47.66 4.90 -3.79
CA PRO A 523 -46.42 5.41 -3.19
C PRO A 523 -45.40 5.88 -4.23
N SER A 524 -44.80 7.05 -4.00
CA SER A 524 -43.65 7.52 -4.77
C SER A 524 -42.36 6.86 -4.30
N TYR A 525 -41.40 6.75 -5.21
CA TYR A 525 -40.03 6.36 -4.89
C TYR A 525 -39.45 7.34 -3.85
N PRO A 526 -38.88 6.84 -2.74
CA PRO A 526 -38.32 7.69 -1.69
C PRO A 526 -37.03 8.36 -2.16
N ARG A 527 -37.17 9.59 -2.65
CA ARG A 527 -36.08 10.50 -3.02
C ARG A 527 -35.29 10.96 -1.80
N GLY A 528 -34.01 11.29 -2.01
CA GLY A 528 -33.20 11.94 -0.99
C GLY A 528 -33.68 13.36 -0.65
N ALA A 529 -33.11 13.96 0.38
CA ALA A 529 -33.39 15.35 0.78
C ALA A 529 -32.14 16.22 0.72
N GLY A 530 -32.31 17.53 0.52
CA GLY A 530 -31.22 18.50 0.45
C GLY A 530 -30.14 18.08 -0.57
N ARG A 531 -28.91 17.93 -0.09
CA ARG A 531 -27.75 17.57 -0.90
C ARG A 531 -27.88 16.21 -1.59
N GLU A 532 -28.50 15.22 -0.93
CA GLU A 532 -28.75 13.92 -1.57
C GLU A 532 -29.64 14.09 -2.80
N ARG A 533 -30.67 14.94 -2.71
CA ARG A 533 -31.58 15.19 -3.84
C ARG A 533 -30.89 15.86 -5.02
N ALA A 534 -29.97 16.79 -4.77
CA ALA A 534 -29.21 17.51 -5.78
C ALA A 534 -28.22 16.61 -6.53
N LEU A 535 -27.77 15.52 -5.89
CA LEU A 535 -26.79 14.60 -6.46
C LEU A 535 -27.37 13.28 -6.91
N GLU A 536 -28.55 12.87 -6.49
CA GLU A 536 -29.14 11.57 -6.83
C GLU A 536 -29.35 11.40 -8.34
N GLY A 537 -28.95 10.26 -8.90
CA GLY A 537 -29.13 9.95 -10.32
C GLY A 537 -29.56 8.50 -10.56
N TYR A 538 -29.47 7.65 -9.54
CA TYR A 538 -29.84 6.25 -9.61
C TYR A 538 -31.11 5.96 -8.81
N VAL A 539 -32.04 5.20 -9.39
CA VAL A 539 -33.18 4.65 -8.64
C VAL A 539 -32.72 3.41 -7.88
N ASP A 540 -32.36 3.58 -6.61
CA ASP A 540 -31.91 2.51 -5.72
C ASP A 540 -33.10 1.77 -5.09
N GLY A 541 -33.36 0.55 -5.57
CA GLY A 541 -34.46 -0.29 -5.10
C GLY A 541 -34.31 -0.75 -3.66
N ARG A 542 -33.10 -0.71 -3.07
CA ARG A 542 -32.87 -1.09 -1.67
C ARG A 542 -33.53 -0.14 -0.67
N ARG A 543 -33.88 1.08 -1.11
CA ARG A 543 -34.66 2.03 -0.30
C ARG A 543 -36.10 1.58 -0.06
N LEU A 544 -36.58 0.60 -0.82
CA LEU A 544 -37.91 0.01 -0.67
C LEU A 544 -37.91 -1.17 0.32
N GLY A 545 -36.75 -1.54 0.88
CA GLY A 545 -36.56 -2.70 1.76
C GLY A 545 -35.66 -3.79 1.14
N GLU A 546 -35.60 -4.96 1.79
CA GLU A 546 -34.87 -6.12 1.26
C GLU A 546 -35.57 -6.67 0.01
N ALA A 547 -35.12 -6.27 -1.17
CA ALA A 547 -35.74 -6.66 -2.43
C ALA A 547 -35.11 -7.95 -2.99
N ALA A 548 -35.68 -9.10 -2.63
CA ALA A 548 -35.37 -10.39 -3.25
C ALA A 548 -36.11 -10.63 -4.58
N ALA A 549 -37.02 -9.72 -4.97
CA ALA A 549 -37.89 -9.85 -6.13
C ALA A 549 -37.76 -8.66 -7.09
N CYS A 550 -38.24 -8.83 -8.32
CA CYS A 550 -38.33 -7.75 -9.29
C CYS A 550 -39.36 -6.69 -8.85
N VAL A 551 -39.09 -5.43 -9.17
CA VAL A 551 -39.94 -4.29 -8.81
C VAL A 551 -40.27 -3.49 -10.06
N ALA A 552 -41.51 -3.02 -10.17
CA ALA A 552 -41.96 -2.19 -11.27
C ALA A 552 -42.18 -0.74 -10.81
N PHE A 553 -41.65 0.17 -11.61
CA PHE A 553 -41.71 1.61 -11.41
C PHE A 553 -42.47 2.22 -12.58
N ALA A 554 -43.41 3.11 -12.32
CA ALA A 554 -44.20 3.77 -13.35
C ALA A 554 -44.25 5.28 -13.13
N ARG A 555 -44.26 6.06 -14.22
CA ARG A 555 -44.47 7.50 -14.19
C ARG A 555 -45.27 7.97 -15.40
N LEU A 556 -45.91 9.11 -15.25
CA LEU A 556 -46.56 9.82 -16.35
C LEU A 556 -45.57 10.85 -16.91
N GLU A 557 -45.39 10.84 -18.22
CA GLU A 557 -44.69 11.88 -18.97
C GLU A 557 -45.74 12.65 -19.78
N GLU A 558 -45.82 13.96 -19.58
CA GLU A 558 -46.72 14.83 -20.33
C GLU A 558 -45.91 15.63 -21.35
N VAL A 559 -46.35 15.62 -22.61
CA VAL A 559 -45.73 16.39 -23.69
C VAL A 559 -46.79 17.19 -24.44
N ASP A 560 -46.55 18.48 -24.66
CA ASP A 560 -47.52 19.37 -25.32
C ASP A 560 -47.38 19.40 -26.85
N ARG A 561 -46.29 18.83 -27.36
CA ARG A 561 -45.94 18.78 -28.79
C ARG A 561 -45.22 17.46 -29.09
N PRO A 562 -45.21 16.99 -30.35
CA PRO A 562 -44.46 15.79 -30.72
C PRO A 562 -43.02 15.90 -30.24
N THR A 563 -42.56 14.92 -29.47
CA THR A 563 -41.25 14.94 -28.82
C THR A 563 -40.57 13.59 -28.99
N THR A 564 -39.32 13.60 -29.42
CA THR A 564 -38.47 12.41 -29.44
C THR A 564 -37.51 12.45 -28.26
N LEU A 565 -37.58 11.44 -27.38
CA LEU A 565 -36.65 11.26 -26.26
C LEU A 565 -35.71 10.10 -26.52
N ALA A 566 -34.40 10.31 -26.39
CA ALA A 566 -33.44 9.22 -26.28
C ALA A 566 -33.21 8.90 -24.80
N LEU A 567 -33.87 7.86 -24.29
CA LEU A 567 -33.75 7.46 -22.89
C LEU A 567 -32.72 6.33 -22.76
N GLU A 568 -31.62 6.57 -22.07
CA GLU A 568 -30.73 5.49 -21.66
C GLU A 568 -31.28 4.83 -20.39
N VAL A 569 -31.54 3.52 -20.46
CA VAL A 569 -31.88 2.70 -19.30
C VAL A 569 -30.75 1.72 -19.02
N SER A 570 -30.13 1.85 -17.83
CA SER A 570 -29.07 0.96 -17.37
C SER A 570 -29.47 0.31 -16.03
N PRO A 571 -30.11 -0.87 -16.06
CA PRO A 571 -30.47 -1.60 -14.85
C PRO A 571 -29.26 -2.29 -14.21
N TYR A 572 -29.33 -2.56 -12.91
CA TYR A 572 -28.33 -3.40 -12.25
C TYR A 572 -28.40 -4.83 -12.77
N GLY A 573 -29.56 -5.48 -12.61
CA GLY A 573 -29.87 -6.77 -13.20
C GLY A 573 -30.55 -6.62 -14.56
N THR A 574 -31.58 -7.42 -14.80
CA THR A 574 -32.39 -7.33 -16.03
C THR A 574 -33.48 -6.27 -15.88
N ALA A 575 -34.03 -5.82 -17.01
CA ALA A 575 -35.21 -4.95 -16.98
C ALA A 575 -36.06 -5.05 -18.26
N GLN A 576 -37.31 -4.64 -18.14
CA GLN A 576 -38.23 -4.41 -19.26
C GLN A 576 -38.72 -2.97 -19.19
N VAL A 577 -38.73 -2.30 -20.34
CA VAL A 577 -39.16 -0.90 -20.48
C VAL A 577 -40.42 -0.88 -21.34
N PHE A 578 -41.50 -0.36 -20.80
CA PHE A 578 -42.78 -0.20 -21.47
C PHE A 578 -43.11 1.28 -21.65
N VAL A 579 -43.73 1.59 -22.78
CA VAL A 579 -44.29 2.91 -23.10
C VAL A 579 -45.73 2.67 -23.51
N ASP A 580 -46.65 3.23 -22.73
CA ASP A 580 -48.08 2.99 -22.83
C ASP A 580 -48.41 1.49 -22.80
N ASP A 581 -48.91 0.94 -23.89
CA ASP A 581 -49.29 -0.48 -24.02
C ASP A 581 -48.21 -1.33 -24.71
N ARG A 582 -47.07 -0.72 -25.08
CA ARG A 582 -46.01 -1.35 -25.87
C ARG A 582 -44.76 -1.65 -25.04
N LEU A 583 -44.21 -2.86 -25.21
CA LEU A 583 -42.85 -3.16 -24.77
C LEU A 583 -41.85 -2.44 -25.69
N ALA A 584 -41.20 -1.40 -25.17
CA ALA A 584 -40.24 -0.59 -25.91
C ALA A 584 -38.86 -1.23 -25.94
N ALA A 585 -38.42 -1.86 -24.84
CA ALA A 585 -37.15 -2.60 -24.79
C ALA A 585 -37.19 -3.74 -23.75
N ALA A 586 -36.47 -4.82 -24.03
CA ALA A 586 -36.18 -5.90 -23.08
C ALA A 586 -34.67 -6.03 -22.88
N ILE A 587 -34.20 -5.78 -21.66
CA ILE A 587 -32.80 -5.84 -21.25
C ILE A 587 -32.59 -7.18 -20.54
N LEU A 588 -32.21 -8.19 -21.33
CA LEU A 588 -32.12 -9.59 -20.89
C LEU A 588 -30.81 -9.94 -20.17
N SER A 589 -29.86 -9.02 -20.09
CA SER A 589 -28.60 -9.20 -19.38
C SER A 589 -28.32 -8.05 -18.41
N PRO A 590 -27.71 -8.32 -17.24
CA PRO A 590 -27.27 -7.30 -16.30
C PRO A 590 -26.42 -6.22 -16.96
N ARG A 591 -26.72 -4.95 -16.67
CA ARG A 591 -25.87 -3.80 -17.05
C ARG A 591 -25.10 -3.23 -15.87
N ALA A 592 -25.28 -3.80 -14.67
CA ALA A 592 -24.67 -3.40 -13.41
C ALA A 592 -24.88 -1.91 -13.07
N GLY A 593 -25.89 -1.27 -13.67
CA GLY A 593 -26.17 0.15 -13.51
C GLY A 593 -25.02 1.05 -13.97
N VAL A 594 -24.39 0.78 -15.10
CA VAL A 594 -23.30 1.64 -15.63
C VAL A 594 -23.84 2.48 -16.79
N LEU A 595 -23.77 3.81 -16.67
CA LEU A 595 -24.08 4.74 -17.75
C LEU A 595 -23.10 4.55 -18.92
N GLY A 596 -23.56 4.75 -20.16
CA GLY A 596 -22.83 4.43 -21.38
C GLY A 596 -22.81 2.93 -21.75
N ARG A 597 -23.28 2.05 -20.87
CA ARG A 597 -23.48 0.62 -21.14
C ARG A 597 -24.96 0.20 -21.14
N GLY A 598 -25.85 1.16 -20.87
CA GLY A 598 -27.30 0.94 -20.90
C GLY A 598 -27.84 0.73 -22.31
N VAL A 599 -29.14 0.50 -22.39
CA VAL A 599 -29.85 0.44 -23.67
C VAL A 599 -30.48 1.81 -23.92
N ILE A 600 -30.19 2.40 -25.08
CA ILE A 600 -30.85 3.63 -25.53
C ILE A 600 -32.19 3.23 -26.15
N VAL A 601 -33.28 3.71 -25.55
CA VAL A 601 -34.65 3.52 -26.01
C VAL A 601 -35.13 4.85 -26.60
N THR A 602 -35.37 4.86 -27.91
CA THR A 602 -35.94 6.03 -28.59
C THR A 602 -37.44 6.03 -28.43
N LEU A 603 -37.97 7.07 -27.79
CA LEU A 603 -39.39 7.25 -27.49
C LEU A 603 -39.94 8.38 -28.36
N ALA A 604 -40.79 8.05 -29.32
CA ALA A 604 -41.57 9.03 -30.07
C ALA A 604 -42.91 9.22 -29.34
N LEU A 605 -43.09 10.40 -28.75
CA LEU A 605 -44.26 10.75 -27.94
C LEU A 605 -45.09 11.81 -28.68
N ASP A 606 -46.36 11.49 -28.94
CA ASP A 606 -47.34 12.43 -29.47
C ASP A 606 -47.83 13.38 -28.37
N PRO A 607 -48.46 14.53 -28.69
CA PRO A 607 -49.01 15.41 -27.66
C PRO A 607 -50.01 14.68 -26.74
N GLY A 608 -49.74 14.65 -25.44
CA GLY A 608 -50.57 13.95 -24.46
C GLY A 608 -49.81 13.41 -23.24
N ARG A 609 -50.51 12.55 -22.47
CA ARG A 609 -49.95 11.86 -21.30
C ARG A 609 -49.52 10.44 -21.71
N HIS A 610 -48.26 10.11 -21.47
CA HIS A 610 -47.68 8.80 -21.76
C HIS A 610 -47.25 8.10 -20.47
N ARG A 611 -47.43 6.78 -20.41
CA ARG A 611 -47.01 5.95 -19.28
C ARG A 611 -45.65 5.34 -19.56
N LEU A 612 -44.64 5.72 -18.79
CA LEU A 612 -43.35 5.06 -18.81
C LEU A 612 -43.28 4.07 -17.64
N THR A 613 -43.00 2.80 -17.92
CA THR A 613 -42.86 1.77 -16.89
C THR A 613 -41.54 1.02 -17.04
N ILE A 614 -40.80 0.89 -15.95
CA ILE A 614 -39.57 0.09 -15.87
C ILE A 614 -39.78 -1.01 -14.84
N HIS A 615 -39.78 -2.26 -15.30
CA HIS A 615 -39.77 -3.44 -14.44
C HIS A 615 -38.35 -3.97 -14.37
N THR A 616 -37.71 -3.91 -13.20
CA THR A 616 -36.30 -4.29 -13.01
C THR A 616 -36.16 -5.43 -11.98
N CYS A 617 -35.20 -6.32 -12.23
CA CYS A 617 -34.91 -7.46 -11.36
C CYS A 617 -33.54 -7.32 -10.69
N PRO A 618 -33.37 -7.85 -9.47
CA PRO A 618 -32.11 -7.78 -8.76
C PRO A 618 -31.04 -8.66 -9.42
N ALA A 619 -29.78 -8.25 -9.29
CA ALA A 619 -28.61 -9.09 -9.58
C ALA A 619 -27.53 -8.80 -8.53
N GLU A 620 -26.83 -9.84 -8.05
CA GLU A 620 -25.76 -9.70 -7.05
C GLU A 620 -26.20 -8.95 -5.76
N GLY A 621 -27.47 -9.10 -5.35
CA GLY A 621 -28.02 -8.42 -4.17
C GLY A 621 -28.30 -6.93 -4.37
N GLN A 622 -28.19 -6.42 -5.60
CA GLN A 622 -28.46 -5.03 -5.95
C GLN A 622 -29.69 -4.93 -6.87
N LEU A 623 -30.52 -3.92 -6.65
CA LEU A 623 -31.73 -3.65 -7.42
C LEU A 623 -31.78 -2.16 -7.75
N GLY A 624 -32.12 -1.84 -8.98
CA GLY A 624 -32.31 -0.46 -9.41
C GLY A 624 -31.85 -0.23 -10.84
N PHE A 625 -31.96 1.01 -11.28
CA PHE A 625 -31.57 1.42 -12.63
C PHE A 625 -31.22 2.91 -12.72
N TYR A 626 -30.40 3.24 -13.70
CA TYR A 626 -30.35 4.59 -14.27
C TYR A 626 -31.40 4.72 -15.36
N ALA A 627 -32.10 5.85 -15.40
CA ALA A 627 -32.96 6.28 -16.50
C ALA A 627 -32.59 7.73 -16.84
N LEU A 628 -31.76 7.92 -17.85
CA LEU A 628 -31.15 9.22 -18.19
C LEU A 628 -31.58 9.66 -19.59
N ILE A 629 -32.14 10.86 -19.71
CA ILE A 629 -32.44 11.48 -21.01
C ILE A 629 -31.11 11.94 -21.64
N ARG A 630 -30.73 11.35 -22.77
CA ARG A 630 -29.52 11.70 -23.54
C ARG A 630 -29.78 12.82 -24.55
N SER A 631 -30.98 12.87 -25.11
CA SER A 631 -31.44 13.97 -25.94
C SER A 631 -32.96 14.10 -25.87
N ARG A 632 -33.44 15.33 -26.01
CA ARG A 632 -34.84 15.69 -26.17
C ARG A 632 -34.95 16.56 -27.42
N GLU A 633 -35.45 15.97 -28.49
CA GLU A 633 -35.67 16.67 -29.76
C GLU A 633 -37.16 16.99 -29.88
N ALA A 634 -37.47 18.28 -29.93
CA ALA A 634 -38.74 18.76 -30.44
C ALA A 634 -38.48 19.24 -31.89
N PRO A 635 -39.26 18.80 -32.87
CA PRO A 635 -39.08 19.20 -34.26
C PRO A 635 -39.23 20.71 -34.45
#